data_AF-T2GII8-F1
#
_entry.id   AF-T2GII8-F1
#
_cell.length_a   1.000
_cell.length_b   1.000
_cell.length_c   1.000
_cell.angle_alpha   90.00
_cell.angle_beta   90.00
_cell.angle_gamma   90.00
#
_symmetry.space_group_name_H-M   'P 1'
#
loop_
_entity.id
_entity.type
_entity.pdbx_description
1 polymer ?
#
loop_
_entity_poly.entity_id
_entity_poly.type
_entity_poly.pdbx_seq_one_letter_code
_entity_poly.pdbx_strand_id
1 'polypeptide(L)'
;MSLRKLTEGDLDEISSFLHNTISDFILKRVSAKEIVDIDITVLVEYTDELKVDISAELYLDELSDADPGIVDEAVDAAYRSLESFLDGFRE
;
A
#
# COMPACT_ATOMS: atom_id res chain seq x y z
N MET A 1 2.51 -3.93 -22.84
CA MET A 1 3.72 -3.54 -22.11
C MET A 1 3.97 -4.65 -21.11
N SER A 2 5.07 -5.39 -21.20
CA SER A 2 5.27 -6.61 -20.40
C SER A 2 6.36 -6.37 -19.37
N LEU A 3 6.02 -6.54 -18.10
CA LEU A 3 7.00 -6.63 -17.01
C LEU A 3 7.79 -7.92 -17.19
N ARG A 4 9.04 -7.94 -16.71
CA ARG A 4 9.75 -9.22 -16.53
C ARG A 4 8.89 -10.15 -15.68
N LYS A 5 8.99 -11.45 -15.92
CA LYS A 5 8.22 -12.46 -15.20
C LYS A 5 8.56 -12.36 -13.71
N LEU A 6 7.68 -11.74 -12.93
CA LEU A 6 7.85 -11.57 -11.49
C LEU A 6 7.82 -12.95 -10.84
N THR A 7 8.78 -13.21 -9.97
CA THR A 7 8.81 -14.44 -9.17
C THR A 7 7.95 -14.27 -7.93
N GLU A 8 7.56 -15.37 -7.28
CA GLU A 8 6.83 -15.33 -6.01
C GLU A 8 7.56 -14.48 -4.94
N GLY A 9 8.90 -14.47 -4.96
CA GLY A 9 9.70 -13.61 -4.08
C GLY A 9 9.56 -12.12 -4.39
N ASP A 10 9.48 -11.74 -5.67
CA ASP A 10 9.23 -10.35 -6.06
C ASP A 10 7.82 -9.90 -5.64
N LEU A 11 6.82 -10.79 -5.75
CA LEU A 11 5.44 -10.50 -5.33
C LEU A 11 5.33 -10.28 -3.81
N ASP A 12 6.04 -11.10 -3.02
CA ASP A 12 6.12 -10.95 -1.56
C ASP A 12 6.84 -9.65 -1.17
N GLU A 13 7.92 -9.30 -1.90
CA GLU A 13 8.64 -8.05 -1.66
C GLU A 13 7.76 -6.83 -1.98
N ILE A 14 7.00 -6.88 -3.08
CA ILE A 14 6.03 -5.84 -3.46
C ILE A 14 4.93 -5.71 -2.39
N SER A 15 4.33 -6.82 -1.95
CA SER A 15 3.24 -6.78 -0.97
C SER A 15 3.71 -6.16 0.36
N SER A 16 4.87 -6.58 0.84
CA SER A 16 5.50 -6.04 2.05
C SER A 16 5.88 -4.57 1.90
N PHE A 17 6.43 -4.19 0.75
CA PHE A 17 6.78 -2.81 0.43
C PHE A 17 5.55 -1.89 0.43
N LEU A 18 4.45 -2.31 -0.21
CA LEU A 18 3.22 -1.53 -0.25
C LEU A 18 2.57 -1.42 1.12
N HIS A 19 2.48 -2.53 1.85
CA HIS A 19 1.95 -2.55 3.20
C HIS A 19 2.70 -1.55 4.10
N ASN A 20 4.04 -1.60 4.07
CA ASN A 20 4.87 -0.70 4.86
C ASN A 20 4.73 0.76 4.42
N THR A 21 4.63 1.02 3.10
CA THR A 21 4.44 2.37 2.55
C THR A 21 3.13 3.00 3.05
N ILE A 22 2.03 2.24 3.00
CA ILE A 22 0.71 2.69 3.47
C ILE A 22 0.75 2.95 4.97
N SER A 23 1.28 2.00 5.74
CA SER A 23 1.37 2.11 7.19
C SER A 23 2.20 3.32 7.62
N ASP A 24 3.39 3.50 7.03
CA ASP A 24 4.27 4.64 7.32
C ASP A 24 3.62 5.97 6.93
N PHE A 25 2.89 6.02 5.80
CA PHE A 25 2.17 7.22 5.38
C PHE A 25 1.09 7.61 6.39
N ILE A 26 0.27 6.65 6.84
CA ILE A 26 -0.78 6.87 7.84
C ILE A 26 -0.16 7.34 9.16
N LEU A 27 0.89 6.65 9.65
CA LEU A 27 1.56 6.98 10.91
C LEU A 27 2.29 8.34 10.89
N LYS A 28 2.64 8.86 9.71
CA LYS A 28 3.19 10.21 9.54
C LYS A 28 2.14 11.31 9.56
N ARG A 29 0.89 10.98 9.19
CA ARG A 29 -0.23 11.93 9.09
C ARG A 29 -1.08 11.96 10.35
N VAL A 30 -1.27 10.80 10.97
CA VAL A 30 -2.09 10.60 12.16
C VAL A 30 -1.19 10.17 13.32
N SER A 31 -1.39 10.76 14.49
CA SER A 31 -0.65 10.31 15.67
C SER A 31 -1.09 8.90 16.05
N ALA A 32 -0.14 8.00 16.33
CA ALA A 32 -0.44 6.63 16.78
C ALA A 32 -1.35 6.53 18.04
N LYS A 33 -1.55 7.64 18.76
CA LYS A 33 -2.48 7.72 19.90
C LYS A 33 -3.94 7.89 19.48
N GLU A 34 -4.18 8.46 18.31
CA GLU A 34 -5.51 8.68 17.72
C GLU A 34 -5.96 7.49 16.89
N ILE A 35 -5.04 6.56 16.62
CA ILE A 35 -5.26 5.35 15.85
C ILE A 35 -5.67 4.25 16.82
N VAL A 36 -6.89 3.74 16.65
CA VAL A 36 -7.40 2.58 17.39
C VAL A 36 -6.90 1.31 16.73
N ASP A 37 -7.01 1.23 15.40
CA ASP A 37 -6.60 0.06 14.63
C ASP A 37 -6.33 0.45 13.16
N ILE A 38 -5.44 -0.31 12.51
CA ILE A 38 -5.12 -0.16 11.08
C ILE A 38 -5.12 -1.57 10.49
N ASP A 39 -6.03 -1.81 9.55
CA ASP A 39 -6.01 -3.03 8.74
C ASP A 39 -5.53 -2.66 7.33
N ILE A 40 -4.45 -3.29 6.87
CA ILE A 40 -3.92 -3.09 5.53
C ILE A 40 -3.78 -4.47 4.89
N THR A 41 -4.59 -4.70 3.87
CA THR A 41 -4.58 -5.91 3.05
C THR A 41 -4.01 -5.57 1.67
N VAL A 42 -2.90 -6.21 1.32
CA VAL A 42 -2.28 -6.08 -0.01
C VAL A 42 -2.29 -7.45 -0.68
N LEU A 43 -2.98 -7.55 -1.80
CA LEU A 43 -3.05 -8.76 -2.63
C LEU A 43 -2.31 -8.50 -3.93
N VAL A 44 -1.25 -9.28 -4.15
CA VAL A 44 -0.41 -9.20 -5.34
C VAL A 44 -0.46 -10.53 -6.07
N GLU A 45 -0.92 -10.53 -7.30
CA GLU A 45 -1.04 -11.72 -8.13
C GLU A 45 -0.41 -11.49 -9.50
N TYR A 46 0.37 -12.46 -9.98
CA TYR A 46 0.98 -12.42 -11.31
C TYR A 46 0.60 -13.67 -12.09
N THR A 47 -0.35 -13.53 -13.02
CA THR A 47 -0.79 -14.64 -13.88
C THR A 47 -0.41 -14.39 -15.34
N ASP A 48 -0.97 -13.33 -15.93
CA ASP A 48 -0.69 -12.88 -17.31
C ASP A 48 -0.23 -11.41 -17.29
N GLU A 49 -0.81 -10.64 -16.38
CA GLU A 49 -0.41 -9.31 -15.95
C GLU A 49 -0.26 -9.25 -14.42
N LEU A 50 0.46 -8.26 -13.93
CA LEU A 50 0.53 -7.97 -12.50
C LEU A 50 -0.77 -7.32 -12.06
N LYS A 51 -1.45 -7.94 -11.10
CA LYS A 51 -2.63 -7.39 -10.43
C LYS A 51 -2.27 -7.08 -9.00
N VAL A 52 -2.55 -5.84 -8.59
CA VAL A 52 -2.34 -5.37 -7.23
C VAL A 52 -3.64 -4.78 -6.72
N ASP A 53 -4.20 -5.41 -5.70
CA ASP A 53 -5.38 -4.95 -4.99
C ASP A 53 -4.94 -4.52 -3.59
N ILE A 54 -5.22 -3.26 -3.25
CA ILE A 54 -4.83 -2.65 -1.99
C ILE A 54 -6.11 -2.21 -1.28
N SER A 55 -6.36 -2.78 -0.12
CA SER A 55 -7.44 -2.39 0.77
C SER A 55 -6.85 -1.94 2.10
N ALA A 56 -7.18 -0.73 2.53
CA ALA A 56 -6.75 -0.21 3.82
C ALA A 56 -7.98 0.33 4.57
N GLU A 57 -8.07 0.03 5.85
CA GLU A 57 -9.09 0.51 6.75
C GLU A 57 -8.41 1.11 7.99
N LEU A 58 -8.77 2.35 8.30
CA LEU A 58 -8.23 3.08 9.44
C LEU A 58 -9.35 3.32 10.44
N TYR A 59 -9.16 2.80 11.64
CA TYR A 59 -10.05 3.01 12.77
C TYR A 59 -9.43 4.06 13.68
N LEU A 60 -10.09 5.21 13.74
CA LEU A 60 -9.67 6.33 14.58
C LEU A 60 -10.47 6.38 15.88
N ASP A 61 -9.88 6.98 16.89
CA ASP A 61 -10.57 7.29 18.13
C ASP A 61 -11.72 8.26 17.86
N GLU A 62 -12.81 8.14 18.61
CA GLU A 62 -14.03 8.94 18.43
C GLU A 62 -13.81 10.45 18.61
N LEU A 63 -12.71 10.84 19.27
CA LEU A 63 -12.30 12.22 19.47
C LEU A 63 -11.26 12.71 18.45
N SER A 64 -10.87 11.85 17.50
CA SER A 64 -9.89 12.16 16.47
C SER A 64 -10.48 13.14 15.45
N ASP A 65 -9.69 14.15 15.09
CA ASP A 65 -10.02 15.12 14.03
C ASP A 65 -9.32 14.76 12.71
N ALA A 66 -8.68 13.58 12.64
CA ALA A 66 -7.94 13.17 11.46
C ALA A 66 -8.87 12.97 10.25
N ASP A 67 -8.40 13.41 9.09
CA ASP A 67 -9.17 13.37 7.86
C ASP A 67 -9.34 11.92 7.39
N PRO A 68 -10.57 11.44 7.12
CA PRO A 68 -10.81 10.07 6.67
C PRO A 68 -10.23 9.80 5.27
N GLY A 69 -9.92 10.84 4.48
CA GLY A 69 -9.26 10.74 3.19
C GLY A 69 -7.79 10.36 3.25
N ILE A 70 -7.17 10.32 4.44
CA ILE A 70 -5.76 9.92 4.62
C ILE A 70 -5.51 8.50 4.09
N VAL A 71 -6.51 7.61 4.21
CA VAL A 71 -6.42 6.23 3.70
C VAL A 71 -6.34 6.22 2.17
N ASP A 72 -7.19 7.00 1.50
CA ASP A 72 -7.19 7.14 0.05
C ASP A 72 -5.86 7.73 -0.45
N GLU A 73 -5.35 8.78 0.23
CA GLU A 73 -4.03 9.34 -0.05
C GLU A 73 -2.90 8.31 0.13
N ALA A 74 -2.98 7.47 1.16
CA ALA A 74 -1.98 6.44 1.44
C ALA A 74 -1.98 5.35 0.36
N VAL A 75 -3.17 4.90 -0.08
CA VAL A 75 -3.33 3.93 -1.16
C VAL A 75 -2.82 4.49 -2.49
N ASP A 76 -3.16 5.73 -2.83
CA ASP A 76 -2.66 6.39 -4.04
C ASP A 76 -1.12 6.55 -4.01
N ALA A 77 -0.55 6.92 -2.86
CA ALA A 77 0.90 6.98 -2.68
C ALA A 77 1.57 5.61 -2.84
N ALA A 78 0.91 4.53 -2.39
CA ALA A 78 1.38 3.16 -2.58
C ALA A 78 1.38 2.78 -4.06
N TYR A 79 0.31 3.08 -4.81
CA TYR A 79 0.26 2.83 -6.26
C TYR A 79 1.34 3.60 -7.02
N ARG A 80 1.57 4.88 -6.70
CA ARG A 80 2.66 5.64 -7.32
C ARG A 80 4.05 5.06 -7.00
N SER A 81 4.24 4.59 -5.77
CA SER A 81 5.50 3.95 -5.37
C SER A 81 5.68 2.61 -6.07
N LEU A 82 4.60 1.85 -6.25
CA LEU A 82 4.56 0.61 -7.03
C LEU A 82 4.99 0.86 -8.47
N GLU A 83 4.43 1.86 -9.14
CA GLU A 83 4.80 2.19 -10.53
C GLU A 83 6.30 2.48 -10.64
N SER A 84 6.86 3.24 -9.70
CA SER A 84 8.30 3.52 -9.66
C SER A 84 9.13 2.28 -9.36
N PHE A 85 8.64 1.37 -8.52
CA PHE A 85 9.30 0.10 -8.21
C PHE A 85 9.34 -0.80 -9.45
N LEU A 86 8.21 -0.93 -10.14
CA LEU A 86 8.04 -1.72 -11.35
C LEU A 86 8.80 -1.17 -12.56
N ASP A 87 9.09 0.14 -12.60
CA ASP A 87 9.94 0.72 -13.65
C ASP A 87 11.35 0.09 -13.64
N GLY A 88 11.86 -0.31 -12.48
CA GLY A 88 13.12 -1.06 -12.35
C GLY A 88 13.06 -2.48 -12.93
N PHE A 89 11.87 -3.06 -13.08
CA PHE A 89 11.62 -4.39 -13.65
C PHE A 89 11.22 -4.33 -15.14
N ARG A 90 11.15 -3.12 -15.71
CA ARG A 90 10.85 -2.87 -17.11
C ARG A 90 12.07 -3.23 -17.97
N GLU A 91 11.85 -4.03 -19.01
CA GLU A 91 12.88 -4.41 -20.01
C GLU A 91 12.78 -3.58 -21.29
#